data_AF-A0A3N1H4J8-F1
#
_entry.id   AF-A0A3N1H4J8-F1
#
_cell.length_a   1.000
_cell.length_b   1.000
_cell.length_c   1.000
_cell.angle_alpha   90.00
_cell.angle_beta   90.00
_cell.angle_gamma   90.00
#
_symmetry.space_group_name_H-M   'P 1'
#
loop_
_entity.id
_entity.type
_entity.pdbx_description
1 polymer ?
#
loop_
_entity_poly.entity_id
_entity_poly.type
_entity_poly.pdbx_seq_one_letter_code
_entity_poly.pdbx_strand_id
1 'polypeptide(L)'
;MSTAFLGGFGPNVSIAHVGPELAAGDLTALLGAQFRGTPDGDAPVTYRLAWTRQGSMPVGFVKDVAASELAEVRTTFGPGPAGRTFGHGGNPITAGGVGGWSWLPSVASPGEAVDRVTADLAWSWGFLQFGADGAVEATLTSPERTYQRGAAHDERFNDPVFSPALPESRSPYLARSGDEISFAVPLFTDRAGNGGNAAVSSARTTLLRDGTKVGETPYAANGLFEVPSGAAVYRVETDAVRTAGTSEFATKVSAAWTFRSDTAADDRYVPLPLSVVRFTPELDAGGATPKGRSLRVPLTVQQQEGAANGRVDRIDVEVSFDDGATWTAAPVSGGVATIANPGAAGYGSIRVKATDSDGNALEHTVIRAYKIA
;
A
#
# COMPACT_ATOMS: atom_id res chain seq x y z
N MET A 1 -21.51 -6.88 -6.68
CA MET A 1 -21.17 -8.27 -7.02
C MET A 1 -20.38 -8.25 -8.32
N SER A 2 -19.24 -8.93 -8.41
CA SER A 2 -18.43 -9.05 -9.63
C SER A 2 -18.46 -10.51 -10.09
N THR A 3 -18.49 -10.74 -11.40
CA THR A 3 -18.47 -12.09 -11.99
C THR A 3 -17.50 -12.09 -13.17
N ALA A 4 -16.58 -13.05 -13.18
CA ALA A 4 -15.59 -13.21 -14.24
C ALA A 4 -15.90 -14.45 -15.08
N PHE A 5 -15.77 -14.33 -16.40
CA PHE A 5 -15.95 -15.43 -17.35
C PHE A 5 -14.61 -15.70 -18.03
N LEU A 6 -13.88 -16.69 -17.51
CA LEU A 6 -12.60 -17.10 -18.08
C LEU A 6 -12.85 -17.72 -19.47
N GLY A 7 -12.23 -17.16 -20.51
CA GLY A 7 -12.53 -17.51 -21.91
C GLY A 7 -13.53 -16.57 -22.60
N GLY A 8 -14.02 -15.53 -21.90
CA GLY A 8 -14.89 -14.50 -22.46
C GLY A 8 -16.39 -14.81 -22.36
N PHE A 9 -17.22 -13.88 -22.83
CA PHE A 9 -18.66 -14.10 -22.97
C PHE A 9 -18.90 -15.04 -24.15
N GLY A 10 -18.93 -16.35 -23.89
CA GLY A 10 -19.35 -17.34 -24.87
C GLY A 10 -20.83 -17.15 -25.27
N PRO A 11 -21.34 -17.93 -26.25
CA PRO A 11 -22.71 -17.78 -26.75
C PRO A 11 -23.80 -18.02 -25.68
N ASN A 12 -23.44 -18.57 -24.53
CA ASN A 12 -24.33 -18.94 -23.44
C ASN A 12 -24.41 -17.89 -22.33
N VAL A 13 -23.74 -16.74 -22.49
CA VAL A 13 -23.83 -15.63 -21.54
C VAL A 13 -24.67 -14.52 -22.15
N SER A 14 -25.73 -14.12 -21.47
CA SER A 14 -26.57 -12.99 -21.85
C SER A 14 -26.78 -12.09 -20.63
N ILE A 15 -26.78 -10.79 -20.86
CA ILE A 15 -27.05 -9.79 -19.83
C ILE A 15 -28.40 -9.17 -20.16
N ALA A 16 -29.28 -9.10 -19.16
CA ALA A 16 -30.57 -8.43 -19.27
C ALA A 16 -30.70 -7.35 -18.21
N HIS A 17 -31.41 -6.27 -18.54
CA HIS A 17 -31.90 -5.31 -17.55
C HIS A 17 -33.38 -5.59 -17.30
N VAL A 18 -33.76 -5.84 -16.05
CA VAL A 18 -35.15 -6.10 -15.65
C VAL A 18 -35.60 -4.95 -14.75
N GLY A 19 -36.57 -4.16 -15.22
CA GLY A 19 -37.06 -2.96 -14.55
C GLY A 19 -36.93 -1.70 -15.41
N PRO A 20 -37.34 -0.53 -14.89
CA PRO A 20 -37.10 0.75 -15.53
C PRO A 20 -35.62 1.15 -15.41
N GLU A 21 -35.15 1.98 -16.35
CA GLU A 21 -33.86 2.67 -16.21
C GLU A 21 -33.87 3.55 -14.96
N LEU A 22 -32.77 3.49 -14.20
CA LEU A 22 -32.59 4.23 -12.96
C LEU A 22 -31.85 5.55 -13.22
N ALA A 23 -31.91 6.48 -12.26
CA ALA A 23 -31.13 7.71 -12.36
C ALA A 23 -29.62 7.41 -12.37
N ALA A 24 -28.85 8.31 -12.95
CA ALA A 24 -27.39 8.20 -12.93
C ALA A 24 -26.89 8.19 -11.48
N GLY A 25 -26.05 7.21 -11.12
CA GLY A 25 -25.58 6.99 -9.75
C GLY A 25 -26.35 5.90 -8.98
N ASP A 26 -27.62 5.63 -9.29
CA ASP A 26 -28.41 4.59 -8.61
C ASP A 26 -28.01 3.18 -9.05
N LEU A 27 -27.49 3.05 -10.28
CA LEU A 27 -26.93 1.81 -10.82
C LEU A 27 -25.72 2.11 -11.70
N THR A 28 -24.59 1.50 -11.37
CA THR A 28 -23.38 1.47 -12.19
C THR A 28 -23.07 0.03 -12.61
N ALA A 29 -23.10 -0.25 -13.90
CA ALA A 29 -22.57 -1.48 -14.47
C ALA A 29 -21.12 -1.24 -14.93
N LEU A 30 -20.18 -2.07 -14.48
CA LEU A 30 -18.79 -2.06 -14.91
C LEU A 30 -18.53 -3.31 -15.76
N LEU A 31 -18.13 -3.11 -17.01
CA LEU A 31 -17.76 -4.17 -17.93
C LEU A 31 -16.25 -4.12 -18.14
N GLY A 32 -15.58 -5.24 -17.88
CA GLY A 32 -14.14 -5.38 -18.08
C GLY A 32 -13.81 -6.48 -19.08
N ALA A 33 -12.75 -6.28 -19.85
CA ALA A 33 -12.16 -7.30 -20.70
C ALA A 33 -10.64 -7.26 -20.56
N GLN A 34 -10.02 -8.44 -20.49
CA GLN A 34 -8.58 -8.57 -20.29
C GLN A 34 -8.00 -9.59 -21.26
N PHE A 35 -6.89 -9.24 -21.90
CA PHE A 35 -6.25 -10.05 -22.94
C PHE A 35 -4.74 -10.08 -22.74
N ARG A 36 -4.12 -11.21 -23.07
CA ARG A 36 -2.66 -11.28 -23.24
C ARG A 36 -2.30 -10.67 -24.59
N GLY A 37 -1.31 -9.78 -24.59
CA GLY A 37 -0.67 -9.27 -25.79
C GLY A 37 0.59 -10.06 -26.14
N THR A 38 1.20 -9.72 -27.28
CA THR A 38 2.55 -10.14 -27.62
C THR A 38 3.54 -9.51 -26.63
N PRO A 39 4.40 -10.28 -25.95
CA PRO A 39 5.42 -9.75 -25.04
C PRO A 39 6.33 -8.70 -25.70
N ASP A 40 6.82 -7.75 -24.89
CA ASP A 40 7.84 -6.76 -25.26
C ASP A 40 9.17 -7.19 -24.66
N GLY A 41 9.98 -7.93 -25.43
CA GLY A 41 11.14 -8.64 -24.88
C GLY A 41 10.72 -9.69 -23.85
N ASP A 42 11.26 -9.61 -22.63
CA ASP A 42 10.90 -10.47 -21.51
C ASP A 42 9.66 -9.95 -20.74
N ALA A 43 9.19 -8.74 -21.03
CA ALA A 43 8.05 -8.12 -20.35
C ALA A 43 6.72 -8.70 -20.87
N PRO A 44 5.87 -9.29 -20.01
CA PRO A 44 4.53 -9.66 -20.42
C PRO A 44 3.72 -8.40 -20.73
N VAL A 45 2.99 -8.43 -21.85
CA VAL A 45 2.07 -7.36 -22.24
C VAL A 45 0.63 -7.80 -21.96
N THR A 46 -0.14 -6.99 -21.25
CA THR A 46 -1.56 -7.26 -20.97
C THR A 46 -2.43 -6.08 -21.41
N TYR A 47 -3.51 -6.34 -22.12
CA TYR A 47 -4.55 -5.34 -22.37
C TYR A 47 -5.59 -5.42 -21.26
N ARG A 48 -5.90 -4.30 -20.61
CA ARG A 48 -6.96 -4.22 -19.59
C ARG A 48 -7.94 -3.11 -19.96
N LEU A 49 -9.13 -3.53 -20.33
CA LEU A 49 -10.16 -2.65 -20.86
C LEU A 49 -11.32 -2.61 -19.88
N ALA A 50 -11.85 -1.43 -19.62
CA ALA A 50 -12.97 -1.25 -18.73
C ALA A 50 -13.88 -0.10 -19.19
N TRP A 51 -15.19 -0.31 -19.03
CA TRP A 51 -16.21 0.67 -19.37
C TRP A 51 -17.32 0.67 -18.32
N THR A 52 -17.93 1.82 -18.12
CA THR A 52 -19.09 1.96 -17.24
C THR A 52 -20.35 2.28 -18.03
N ARG A 53 -21.49 1.81 -17.51
CA ARG A 53 -22.83 2.21 -17.93
C ARG A 53 -23.64 2.59 -16.70
N GLN A 54 -24.25 3.76 -16.73
CA GLN A 54 -25.10 4.27 -15.65
C GLN A 54 -26.58 3.97 -15.94
N GLY A 55 -27.39 3.79 -14.90
CA GLY A 55 -28.85 3.68 -14.96
C GLY A 55 -29.39 2.35 -15.50
N SER A 56 -28.62 1.59 -16.28
CA SER A 56 -29.05 0.33 -16.88
C SER A 56 -27.93 -0.70 -17.05
N MET A 57 -28.31 -1.99 -17.12
CA MET A 57 -27.38 -3.06 -17.53
C MET A 57 -27.29 -3.08 -19.06
N PRO A 58 -26.11 -3.32 -19.66
CA PRO A 58 -26.03 -3.44 -21.10
C PRO A 58 -26.70 -4.73 -21.58
N VAL A 59 -27.67 -4.60 -22.49
CA VAL A 59 -28.34 -5.73 -23.17
C VAL A 59 -27.59 -6.20 -24.43
N GLY A 60 -26.38 -5.68 -24.62
CA GLY A 60 -25.47 -5.93 -25.74
C GLY A 60 -24.28 -4.98 -25.62
N PHE A 61 -23.09 -5.44 -26.01
CA PHE A 61 -21.87 -4.64 -25.91
C PHE A 61 -20.88 -5.04 -27.01
N VAL A 62 -20.56 -4.10 -27.90
CA VAL A 62 -19.52 -4.23 -28.92
C VAL A 62 -18.66 -2.98 -28.84
N LYS A 63 -17.34 -3.16 -28.76
CA LYS A 63 -16.38 -2.06 -28.71
C LYS A 63 -15.11 -2.45 -29.46
N ASP A 64 -14.81 -1.67 -30.50
CA ASP A 64 -13.52 -1.68 -31.17
C ASP A 64 -12.63 -0.64 -30.48
N VAL A 65 -11.49 -1.08 -29.96
CA VAL A 65 -10.56 -0.21 -29.21
C VAL A 65 -9.31 0.03 -30.05
N ALA A 66 -9.06 1.28 -30.40
CA ALA A 66 -7.83 1.67 -31.07
C ALA A 66 -6.67 1.80 -30.07
N ALA A 67 -5.44 1.54 -30.52
CA ALA A 67 -4.25 1.68 -29.67
C ALA A 67 -4.09 3.11 -29.11
N SER A 68 -4.51 4.14 -29.87
CA SER A 68 -4.49 5.54 -29.44
C SER A 68 -5.48 5.85 -28.32
N GLU A 69 -6.47 4.99 -28.07
CA GLU A 69 -7.41 5.14 -26.95
C GLU A 69 -6.86 4.58 -25.63
N LEU A 70 -5.72 3.89 -25.67
CA LEU A 70 -5.10 3.25 -24.52
C LEU A 70 -3.96 4.10 -23.98
N ALA A 71 -3.79 4.05 -22.66
CA ALA A 71 -2.54 4.43 -22.01
C ALA A 71 -1.63 3.20 -21.91
N GLU A 72 -0.32 3.38 -22.00
CA GLU A 72 0.67 2.35 -21.69
C GLU A 72 1.19 2.58 -20.27
N VAL A 73 1.18 1.54 -19.44
CA VAL A 73 1.70 1.56 -18.08
C VAL A 73 2.82 0.54 -18.00
N ARG A 74 4.06 1.01 -17.81
CA ARG A 74 5.24 0.16 -17.63
C ARG A 74 5.54 0.05 -16.15
N THR A 75 5.39 -1.15 -15.60
CA THR A 75 5.65 -1.42 -14.18
C THR A 75 6.97 -2.13 -14.03
N THR A 76 7.88 -1.58 -13.22
CA THR A 76 9.12 -2.26 -12.81
C THR A 76 8.97 -2.86 -11.42
N PHE A 77 9.58 -4.03 -11.19
CA PHE A 77 9.55 -4.74 -9.92
C PHE A 77 10.95 -4.78 -9.31
N GLY A 78 11.05 -4.41 -8.04
CA GLY A 78 12.27 -4.55 -7.25
C GLY A 78 12.62 -6.02 -6.94
N PRO A 79 13.64 -6.26 -6.10
CA PRO A 79 14.17 -7.59 -5.85
C PRO A 79 13.16 -8.50 -5.12
N GLY A 80 13.02 -9.74 -5.60
CA GLY A 80 12.23 -10.79 -4.96
C GLY A 80 13.11 -11.93 -4.43
N PRO A 81 12.70 -12.65 -3.37
CA PRO A 81 13.44 -13.81 -2.87
C PRO A 81 13.43 -14.97 -3.88
N ALA A 82 14.52 -15.74 -3.91
CA ALA A 82 14.62 -16.94 -4.75
C ALA A 82 13.57 -18.00 -4.36
N GLY A 83 13.10 -18.76 -5.35
CA GLY A 83 12.13 -19.85 -5.15
C GLY A 83 10.69 -19.42 -4.95
N ARG A 84 10.38 -18.13 -5.15
CA ARG A 84 9.03 -17.55 -5.06
C ARG A 84 8.55 -17.19 -6.46
N THR A 85 7.22 -17.12 -6.62
CA THR A 85 6.60 -16.66 -7.86
C THR A 85 5.81 -15.38 -7.60
N PHE A 86 5.60 -14.60 -8.65
CA PHE A 86 4.99 -13.26 -8.53
C PHE A 86 3.91 -13.09 -9.56
N GLY A 87 2.88 -12.33 -9.21
CA GLY A 87 1.80 -11.94 -10.12
C GLY A 87 1.53 -10.45 -10.07
N HIS A 88 1.23 -9.84 -11.20
CA HIS A 88 0.89 -8.42 -11.29
C HIS A 88 -0.37 -8.17 -12.12
N GLY A 89 -1.18 -7.21 -11.71
CA GLY A 89 -2.27 -6.71 -12.54
C GLY A 89 -3.07 -5.59 -11.89
N GLY A 90 -3.92 -4.93 -12.69
CA GLY A 90 -4.67 -3.75 -12.25
C GLY A 90 -6.17 -3.93 -12.38
N ASN A 91 -6.91 -3.52 -11.34
CA ASN A 91 -8.36 -3.49 -11.33
C ASN A 91 -8.88 -2.10 -11.71
N PRO A 92 -9.87 -1.99 -12.61
CA PRO A 92 -10.50 -0.71 -12.91
C PRO A 92 -11.40 -0.30 -11.74
N ILE A 93 -11.37 0.97 -11.38
CA ILE A 93 -12.15 1.58 -10.30
C ILE A 93 -12.97 2.74 -10.88
N THR A 94 -14.28 2.69 -10.64
CA THR A 94 -15.20 3.78 -11.00
C THR A 94 -15.09 4.94 -10.03
N ALA A 95 -15.56 6.13 -10.41
CA ALA A 95 -15.58 7.30 -9.50
C ALA A 95 -16.28 7.02 -8.17
N GLY A 96 -17.35 6.21 -8.18
CA GLY A 96 -18.08 5.77 -6.98
C GLY A 96 -17.41 4.65 -6.19
N GLY A 97 -16.18 4.25 -6.51
CA GLY A 97 -15.42 3.22 -5.79
C GLY A 97 -15.81 1.77 -6.15
N VAL A 98 -16.70 1.56 -7.11
CA VAL A 98 -17.00 0.21 -7.61
C VAL A 98 -15.79 -0.31 -8.38
N GLY A 99 -15.19 -1.39 -7.91
CA GLY A 99 -14.03 -2.04 -8.53
C GLY A 99 -14.37 -3.24 -9.40
N GLY A 100 -13.53 -3.48 -10.41
CA GLY A 100 -13.54 -4.68 -11.23
C GLY A 100 -12.72 -5.84 -10.64
N TRP A 101 -12.65 -6.94 -11.39
CA TRP A 101 -11.77 -8.07 -11.07
C TRP A 101 -10.68 -8.21 -12.12
N SER A 102 -9.50 -8.66 -11.72
CA SER A 102 -8.35 -8.86 -12.61
C SER A 102 -7.61 -10.15 -12.33
N TRP A 103 -7.20 -10.82 -13.40
CA TRP A 103 -6.22 -11.88 -13.32
C TRP A 103 -4.82 -11.27 -13.26
N LEU A 104 -3.93 -11.93 -12.53
CA LEU A 104 -2.56 -11.47 -12.31
C LEU A 104 -1.60 -12.40 -13.07
N PRO A 105 -1.17 -12.04 -14.30
CA PRO A 105 -0.10 -12.76 -14.98
C PRO A 105 1.16 -12.91 -14.14
N SER A 106 1.85 -14.02 -14.35
CA SER A 106 3.17 -14.24 -13.77
C SER A 106 4.15 -13.19 -14.27
N VAL A 107 4.93 -12.62 -13.36
CA VAL A 107 6.00 -11.66 -13.62
C VAL A 107 7.29 -12.08 -12.91
N ALA A 108 8.43 -11.56 -13.38
CA ALA A 108 9.71 -11.71 -12.68
C ALA A 108 9.90 -10.59 -11.64
N SER A 109 10.65 -10.87 -10.57
CA SER A 109 11.04 -9.89 -9.55
C SER A 109 12.49 -10.17 -9.14
N PRO A 110 13.48 -9.36 -9.60
CA PRO A 110 13.31 -8.15 -10.39
C PRO A 110 12.84 -8.44 -11.82
N GLY A 111 12.12 -7.49 -12.41
CA GLY A 111 11.57 -7.62 -13.76
C GLY A 111 10.66 -6.45 -14.10
N GLU A 112 9.91 -6.58 -15.19
CA GLU A 112 8.97 -5.57 -15.65
C GLU A 112 7.72 -6.19 -16.28
N ALA A 113 6.66 -5.40 -16.40
CA ALA A 113 5.44 -5.74 -17.12
C ALA A 113 4.87 -4.50 -17.81
N VAL A 114 4.13 -4.71 -18.91
CA VAL A 114 3.47 -3.63 -19.63
C VAL A 114 1.97 -3.89 -19.66
N ASP A 115 1.20 -2.92 -19.19
CA ASP A 115 -0.25 -2.94 -19.25
C ASP A 115 -0.77 -1.82 -20.16
N ARG A 116 -1.61 -2.17 -21.13
CA ARG A 116 -2.29 -1.21 -22.01
C ARG A 116 -3.73 -1.05 -21.57
N VAL A 117 -4.08 0.12 -21.04
CA VAL A 117 -5.31 0.34 -20.28
C VAL A 117 -6.22 1.41 -20.86
N THR A 118 -7.53 1.23 -20.72
CA THR A 118 -8.49 2.32 -20.97
C THR A 118 -8.35 3.41 -19.90
N ALA A 119 -8.33 4.67 -20.31
CA ALA A 119 -7.97 5.81 -19.44
C ALA A 119 -9.17 6.64 -18.91
N ASP A 120 -10.40 6.15 -19.06
CA ASP A 120 -11.63 6.84 -18.58
C ASP A 120 -11.98 6.54 -17.11
N LEU A 121 -11.23 5.63 -16.49
CA LEU A 121 -11.43 5.12 -15.14
C LEU A 121 -10.10 5.18 -14.39
N ALA A 122 -10.17 5.18 -13.06
CA ALA A 122 -8.99 4.94 -12.26
C ALA A 122 -8.62 3.45 -12.29
N TRP A 123 -7.38 3.13 -11.96
CA TRP A 123 -6.87 1.77 -11.84
C TRP A 123 -6.17 1.63 -10.48
N SER A 124 -6.37 0.49 -9.82
CA SER A 124 -5.61 0.08 -8.64
C SER A 124 -4.81 -1.17 -9.00
N TRP A 125 -3.49 -1.07 -8.91
CA TRP A 125 -2.55 -2.13 -9.25
C TRP A 125 -2.24 -3.00 -8.06
N GLY A 126 -2.09 -4.30 -8.30
CA GLY A 126 -1.70 -5.29 -7.32
C GLY A 126 -0.42 -6.01 -7.75
N PHE A 127 0.44 -6.30 -6.79
CA PHE A 127 1.56 -7.21 -6.92
C PHE A 127 1.49 -8.25 -5.80
N LEU A 128 1.42 -9.52 -6.16
CA LEU A 128 1.36 -10.63 -5.22
C LEU A 128 2.65 -11.44 -5.31
N GLN A 129 3.22 -11.77 -4.16
CA GLN A 129 4.25 -12.79 -4.01
C GLN A 129 3.61 -14.07 -3.46
N PHE A 130 3.93 -15.20 -4.07
CA PHE A 130 3.49 -16.51 -3.65
C PHE A 130 4.65 -17.35 -3.14
N GLY A 131 4.38 -18.09 -2.07
CA GLY A 131 5.28 -19.07 -1.50
C GLY A 131 5.48 -20.28 -2.41
N ALA A 132 6.43 -21.15 -2.05
CA ALA A 132 6.67 -22.39 -2.79
C ALA A 132 5.48 -23.36 -2.74
N ASP A 133 4.62 -23.22 -1.73
CA ASP A 133 3.34 -23.92 -1.56
C ASP A 133 2.16 -23.25 -2.28
N GLY A 134 2.40 -22.12 -2.96
CA GLY A 134 1.38 -21.33 -3.64
C GLY A 134 0.57 -20.41 -2.74
N ALA A 135 0.86 -20.34 -1.43
CA ALA A 135 0.19 -19.40 -0.53
C ALA A 135 0.64 -17.96 -0.79
N VAL A 136 -0.25 -16.98 -0.61
CA VAL A 136 0.14 -15.56 -0.72
C VAL A 136 1.03 -15.18 0.47
N GLU A 137 2.27 -14.77 0.20
CA GLU A 137 3.25 -14.35 1.21
C GLU A 137 3.38 -12.83 1.31
N ALA A 138 3.11 -12.09 0.24
CA ALA A 138 3.07 -10.64 0.28
C ALA A 138 2.10 -10.10 -0.76
N THR A 139 1.51 -8.95 -0.44
CA THR A 139 0.64 -8.21 -1.36
C THR A 139 0.98 -6.74 -1.24
N LEU A 140 1.17 -6.10 -2.39
CA LEU A 140 1.29 -4.66 -2.52
C LEU A 140 0.14 -4.17 -3.39
N THR A 141 -0.51 -3.08 -2.99
CA THR A 141 -1.62 -2.47 -3.73
C THR A 141 -1.36 -0.97 -3.89
N SER A 142 -1.44 -0.46 -5.13
CA SER A 142 -1.31 0.97 -5.37
C SER A 142 -2.56 1.72 -4.90
N PRO A 143 -2.43 3.02 -4.56
CA PRO A 143 -3.59 3.91 -4.60
C PRO A 143 -4.23 3.93 -5.99
N GLU A 144 -5.42 4.51 -6.09
CA GLU A 144 -6.10 4.70 -7.37
C GLU A 144 -5.29 5.66 -8.27
N ARG A 145 -4.99 5.23 -9.49
CA ARG A 145 -4.23 6.00 -10.49
C ARG A 145 -5.10 6.29 -11.70
N THR A 146 -5.01 7.50 -12.24
CA THR A 146 -5.61 7.85 -13.53
C THR A 146 -4.53 8.03 -14.57
N TYR A 147 -4.83 7.65 -15.81
CA TYR A 147 -3.88 7.67 -16.92
C TYR A 147 -4.40 8.51 -18.07
N GLN A 148 -3.49 8.97 -18.91
CA GLN A 148 -3.80 9.73 -20.10
C GLN A 148 -3.75 8.85 -21.34
N ARG A 149 -4.81 8.89 -22.16
CA ARG A 149 -4.87 8.15 -23.44
C ARG A 149 -3.68 8.54 -24.34
N GLY A 150 -3.08 7.55 -24.99
CA GLY A 150 -1.94 7.73 -25.89
C GLY A 150 -0.62 8.07 -25.19
N ALA A 151 -0.59 8.18 -23.86
CA ALA A 151 0.62 8.43 -23.09
C ALA A 151 1.17 7.16 -22.45
N ALA A 152 2.48 7.17 -22.20
CA ALA A 152 3.18 6.15 -21.42
C ALA A 152 3.40 6.66 -19.98
N HIS A 153 3.22 5.78 -19.01
CA HIS A 153 3.38 6.04 -17.58
C HIS A 153 4.26 4.95 -16.96
N ASP A 154 5.08 5.34 -15.98
CA ASP A 154 5.94 4.42 -15.25
C ASP A 154 5.39 4.18 -13.84
N GLU A 155 5.32 2.92 -13.45
CA GLU A 155 4.99 2.49 -12.09
C GLU A 155 6.13 1.63 -11.52
N ARG A 156 6.19 1.57 -10.20
CA ARG A 156 7.18 0.75 -9.48
C ARG A 156 6.49 -0.03 -8.38
N PHE A 157 6.88 -1.28 -8.21
CA PHE A 157 6.39 -2.17 -7.16
C PHE A 157 7.53 -2.94 -6.52
N ASN A 158 7.33 -3.36 -5.27
CA ASN A 158 8.30 -4.15 -4.51
C ASN A 158 9.67 -3.44 -4.39
N ASP A 159 9.63 -2.11 -4.29
CA ASP A 159 10.78 -1.21 -4.27
C ASP A 159 11.19 -0.89 -2.82
N PRO A 160 12.32 -1.39 -2.30
CA PRO A 160 12.83 -0.97 -0.99
C PRO A 160 13.10 0.54 -0.97
N VAL A 161 12.88 1.29 0.11
CA VAL A 161 12.66 0.91 1.50
C VAL A 161 11.18 0.65 1.83
N PHE A 162 10.88 -0.47 2.48
CA PHE A 162 9.55 -0.74 3.02
C PHE A 162 9.37 -0.09 4.41
N SER A 163 8.24 0.56 4.64
CA SER A 163 7.90 1.17 5.95
C SER A 163 6.38 1.37 6.09
N PRO A 164 5.86 1.79 7.26
CA PRO A 164 4.48 2.24 7.38
C PRO A 164 4.16 3.41 6.43
N ALA A 165 3.00 3.38 5.77
CA ALA A 165 2.51 4.48 4.92
C ALA A 165 1.02 4.73 5.16
N LEU A 166 0.57 5.89 4.67
CA LEU A 166 -0.83 6.22 4.46
C LEU A 166 -1.05 6.51 2.96
N PRO A 167 -1.10 5.48 2.08
CA PRO A 167 -1.52 5.68 0.70
C PRO A 167 -2.87 6.40 0.62
N GLU A 168 -3.21 6.96 -0.55
CA GLU A 168 -4.55 7.53 -0.72
C GLU A 168 -5.60 6.43 -0.57
N SER A 169 -6.64 6.70 0.23
CA SER A 169 -7.66 5.72 0.61
C SER A 169 -9.01 6.42 0.80
N ARG A 170 -10.07 5.72 0.40
CA ARG A 170 -11.47 6.17 0.60
C ARG A 170 -11.94 6.01 2.05
N SER A 171 -11.19 5.27 2.86
CA SER A 171 -11.48 5.01 4.26
C SER A 171 -10.29 5.47 5.13
N PRO A 172 -10.55 6.03 6.32
CA PRO A 172 -9.50 6.33 7.28
C PRO A 172 -8.82 5.05 7.77
N TYR A 173 -7.52 5.13 8.02
CA TYR A 173 -6.69 4.08 8.60
C TYR A 173 -6.83 3.99 10.12
N LEU A 174 -7.18 5.10 10.78
CA LEU A 174 -7.49 5.16 12.20
C LEU A 174 -8.74 6.03 12.39
N ALA A 175 -9.80 5.47 12.96
CA ALA A 175 -11.05 6.20 13.17
C ALA A 175 -11.79 5.72 14.42
N ARG A 176 -12.72 6.57 14.90
CA ARG A 176 -13.69 6.22 15.95
C ARG A 176 -15.11 6.33 15.44
N SER A 177 -15.93 5.33 15.76
CA SER A 177 -17.39 5.35 15.59
C SER A 177 -17.99 4.96 16.93
N GLY A 178 -18.79 5.83 17.54
CA GLY A 178 -19.25 5.61 18.90
C GLY A 178 -18.12 5.42 19.91
N ASP A 179 -18.15 4.27 20.54
CA ASP A 179 -17.17 3.76 21.51
C ASP A 179 -16.33 2.61 20.95
N GLU A 180 -16.14 2.60 19.63
CA GLU A 180 -15.28 1.65 18.92
C GLU A 180 -14.19 2.39 18.14
N ILE A 181 -12.94 1.94 18.26
CA ILE A 181 -11.79 2.45 17.49
C ILE A 181 -11.36 1.38 16.48
N SER A 182 -11.40 1.74 15.19
CA SER A 182 -10.89 0.93 14.07
C SER A 182 -9.49 1.36 13.69
N PHE A 183 -8.60 0.41 13.49
CA PHE A 183 -7.20 0.64 13.09
C PHE A 183 -6.78 -0.35 12.02
N ALA A 184 -6.19 0.14 10.93
CA ALA A 184 -5.62 -0.66 9.87
C ALA A 184 -4.53 0.17 9.16
N VAL A 185 -3.24 -0.10 9.39
CA VAL A 185 -2.14 0.63 8.72
C VAL A 185 -1.24 -0.34 7.97
N PRO A 186 -1.00 -0.15 6.66
CA PRO A 186 -0.05 -0.98 5.92
C PRO A 186 1.39 -0.75 6.42
N LEU A 187 1.95 -1.73 7.16
CA LEU A 187 3.30 -1.66 7.73
C LEU A 187 4.42 -1.87 6.72
N PHE A 188 4.11 -2.54 5.61
CA PHE A 188 5.08 -3.04 4.66
C PHE A 188 4.96 -2.35 3.30
N THR A 189 4.64 -1.06 3.31
CA THR A 189 4.46 -0.28 2.08
C THR A 189 5.81 0.02 1.44
N ASP A 190 5.95 -0.30 0.17
CA ASP A 190 7.17 -0.07 -0.61
C ASP A 190 7.45 1.43 -0.83
N ARG A 191 8.67 1.77 -1.26
CA ARG A 191 9.13 3.15 -1.45
C ARG A 191 8.22 3.95 -2.38
N ALA A 192 7.62 3.29 -3.38
CA ALA A 192 6.71 3.88 -4.34
C ALA A 192 5.33 4.21 -3.76
N GLY A 193 5.02 3.76 -2.55
CA GLY A 193 3.78 4.06 -1.85
C GLY A 193 2.67 3.03 -2.07
N ASN A 194 3.00 1.84 -2.56
CA ASN A 194 2.04 0.74 -2.69
C ASN A 194 1.84 0.09 -1.32
N GLY A 195 0.63 0.21 -0.79
CA GLY A 195 0.25 -0.31 0.52
C GLY A 195 0.51 -1.80 0.63
N GLY A 196 1.32 -2.21 1.61
CA GLY A 196 1.81 -3.59 1.70
C GLY A 196 1.40 -4.36 2.93
N ASN A 197 1.04 -5.64 2.70
CA ASN A 197 0.85 -6.68 3.70
C ASN A 197 1.81 -7.84 3.42
N ALA A 198 2.19 -8.56 4.47
CA ALA A 198 3.08 -9.72 4.35
C ALA A 198 2.65 -10.83 5.32
N ALA A 199 3.01 -12.06 4.99
CA ALA A 199 3.00 -13.18 5.91
C ALA A 199 3.95 -12.88 7.07
N VAL A 200 3.45 -13.07 8.27
CA VAL A 200 4.16 -12.79 9.52
C VAL A 200 4.29 -14.06 10.34
N SER A 201 5.45 -14.25 10.97
CA SER A 201 5.66 -15.33 11.94
C SER A 201 5.15 -14.94 13.33
N SER A 202 5.11 -13.63 13.61
CA SER A 202 4.44 -13.06 14.78
C SER A 202 3.95 -11.65 14.48
N ALA A 203 2.79 -11.31 15.04
CA ALA A 203 2.29 -9.96 15.04
C ALA A 203 1.43 -9.70 16.29
N ARG A 204 1.36 -8.43 16.69
CA ARG A 204 0.51 -7.95 17.77
C ARG A 204 0.16 -6.50 17.53
N THR A 205 -1.08 -6.13 17.84
CA THR A 205 -1.51 -4.73 17.91
C THR A 205 -2.25 -4.52 19.22
N THR A 206 -1.81 -3.59 20.04
CA THR A 206 -2.37 -3.30 21.37
C THR A 206 -2.85 -1.86 21.41
N LEU A 207 -4.08 -1.65 21.88
CA LEU A 207 -4.62 -0.32 22.16
C LEU A 207 -4.58 -0.06 23.66
N LEU A 208 -4.01 1.07 24.04
CA LEU A 208 -3.98 1.59 25.40
C LEU A 208 -4.82 2.86 25.49
N ARG A 209 -5.51 3.04 26.61
CA ARG A 209 -6.20 4.25 27.04
C ARG A 209 -5.56 4.74 28.34
N ASP A 210 -5.05 5.96 28.36
CA ASP A 210 -4.38 6.57 29.52
C ASP A 210 -3.32 5.64 30.14
N GLY A 211 -2.57 4.94 29.29
CA GLY A 211 -1.53 3.98 29.69
C GLY A 211 -2.03 2.59 30.10
N THR A 212 -3.34 2.34 30.12
CA THR A 212 -3.94 1.04 30.44
C THR A 212 -4.41 0.32 29.18
N LYS A 213 -4.03 -0.95 28.99
CA LYS A 213 -4.49 -1.77 27.86
C LYS A 213 -6.02 -1.91 27.88
N VAL A 214 -6.66 -1.57 26.76
CA VAL A 214 -8.10 -1.73 26.54
C VAL A 214 -8.43 -2.80 25.51
N GLY A 215 -7.48 -3.15 24.62
CA GLY A 215 -7.68 -4.23 23.66
C GLY A 215 -6.38 -4.67 22.99
N GLU A 216 -6.41 -5.85 22.36
CA GLU A 216 -5.29 -6.39 21.61
C GLU A 216 -5.75 -7.37 20.54
N THR A 217 -5.07 -7.39 19.40
CA THR A 217 -5.26 -8.36 18.32
C THR A 217 -3.93 -9.04 17.97
N PRO A 218 -3.96 -10.26 17.42
CA PRO A 218 -2.77 -10.95 16.92
C PRO A 218 -2.38 -10.50 15.49
N TYR A 219 -2.98 -9.43 14.97
CA TYR A 219 -2.78 -9.00 13.59
C TYR A 219 -1.77 -7.85 13.49
N ALA A 220 -1.07 -7.77 12.37
CA ALA A 220 -0.11 -6.70 12.08
C ALA A 220 -0.86 -5.39 11.77
N ALA A 221 -0.70 -4.40 12.65
CA ALA A 221 -1.33 -3.08 12.57
C ALA A 221 -2.80 -3.08 12.15
N ASN A 222 -3.60 -4.01 12.68
CA ASN A 222 -5.01 -4.15 12.34
C ASN A 222 -5.83 -4.52 13.58
N GLY A 223 -6.96 -3.87 13.79
CA GLY A 223 -7.87 -4.21 14.87
C GLY A 223 -9.10 -3.33 14.96
N LEU A 224 -10.09 -3.84 15.68
CA LEU A 224 -11.30 -3.16 16.07
C LEU A 224 -11.43 -3.28 17.58
N PHE A 225 -11.55 -2.16 18.28
CA PHE A 225 -11.42 -2.11 19.73
C PHE A 225 -12.60 -1.38 20.35
N GLU A 226 -13.38 -2.07 21.17
CA GLU A 226 -14.32 -1.41 22.09
C GLU A 226 -13.52 -0.64 23.15
N VAL A 227 -13.90 0.60 23.40
CA VAL A 227 -13.27 1.48 24.37
C VAL A 227 -14.33 2.12 25.25
N PRO A 228 -14.04 2.47 26.51
CA PRO A 228 -15.05 3.18 27.31
C PRO A 228 -15.44 4.53 26.68
N SER A 229 -16.58 5.08 27.07
CA SER A 229 -16.98 6.41 26.64
C SER A 229 -16.08 7.52 27.18
N GLY A 230 -16.15 8.69 26.57
CA GLY A 230 -15.48 9.91 26.99
C GLY A 230 -14.07 10.11 26.45
N ALA A 231 -13.57 11.32 26.67
CA ALA A 231 -12.26 11.78 26.23
C ALA A 231 -11.12 11.07 26.97
N ALA A 232 -10.09 10.67 26.22
CA ALA A 232 -8.87 10.09 26.76
C ALA A 232 -7.68 10.26 25.79
N VAL A 233 -6.47 9.98 26.30
CA VAL A 233 -5.29 9.78 25.45
C VAL A 233 -5.20 8.31 25.10
N TYR A 234 -5.10 8.03 23.82
CA TYR A 234 -4.92 6.67 23.32
C TYR A 234 -3.53 6.49 22.76
N ARG A 235 -3.04 5.25 22.88
CA ARG A 235 -1.81 4.81 22.24
C ARG A 235 -2.04 3.46 21.59
N VAL A 236 -1.81 3.36 20.29
CA VAL A 236 -1.80 2.08 19.59
C VAL A 236 -0.36 1.69 19.31
N GLU A 237 0.00 0.47 19.69
CA GLU A 237 1.33 -0.11 19.49
C GLU A 237 1.21 -1.36 18.62
N THR A 238 2.15 -1.55 17.70
CA THR A 238 2.19 -2.74 16.86
C THR A 238 3.61 -3.24 16.65
N ASP A 239 3.74 -4.56 16.59
CA ASP A 239 4.96 -5.27 16.20
C ASP A 239 4.58 -6.33 15.16
N ALA A 240 5.37 -6.46 14.10
CA ALA A 240 5.21 -7.50 13.09
C ALA A 240 6.58 -8.01 12.62
N VAL A 241 6.79 -9.32 12.70
CA VAL A 241 7.97 -10.02 12.18
C VAL A 241 7.56 -10.78 10.93
N ARG A 242 8.15 -10.44 9.78
CA ARG A 242 7.89 -11.17 8.53
C ARG A 242 8.32 -12.63 8.69
N THR A 243 7.59 -13.53 8.03
CA THR A 243 8.03 -14.91 7.89
C THR A 243 9.40 -14.94 7.18
N ALA A 244 10.29 -15.81 7.66
CA ALA A 244 11.64 -15.91 7.10
C ALA A 244 11.59 -16.24 5.59
N GLY A 245 12.39 -15.54 4.80
CA GLY A 245 12.44 -15.73 3.35
C GLY A 245 11.32 -15.04 2.56
N THR A 246 10.39 -14.33 3.21
CA THR A 246 9.41 -13.48 2.51
C THR A 246 10.09 -12.27 1.85
N SER A 247 11.09 -11.67 2.50
CA SER A 247 11.94 -10.61 1.95
C SER A 247 13.22 -10.48 2.79
N GLU A 248 14.32 -10.02 2.20
CA GLU A 248 15.52 -9.63 2.96
C GLU A 248 15.38 -8.24 3.62
N PHE A 249 14.39 -7.45 3.20
CA PHE A 249 14.11 -6.10 3.69
C PHE A 249 12.93 -6.08 4.68
N ALA A 250 12.92 -5.09 5.59
CA ALA A 250 11.85 -4.88 6.57
C ALA A 250 11.45 -6.17 7.30
N THR A 251 12.45 -6.94 7.76
CA THR A 251 12.25 -8.26 8.39
C THR A 251 11.43 -8.17 9.67
N LYS A 252 11.48 -7.01 10.34
CA LYS A 252 10.60 -6.60 11.43
C LYS A 252 10.23 -5.14 11.27
N VAL A 253 8.96 -4.83 11.51
CA VAL A 253 8.45 -3.46 11.66
C VAL A 253 7.77 -3.35 13.02
N SER A 254 8.09 -2.31 13.77
CA SER A 254 7.35 -1.92 14.96
C SER A 254 6.96 -0.45 14.87
N ALA A 255 5.80 -0.10 15.40
CA ALA A 255 5.31 1.27 15.36
C ALA A 255 4.39 1.56 16.54
N ALA A 256 4.32 2.84 16.92
CA ALA A 256 3.41 3.32 17.91
C ALA A 256 2.90 4.72 17.60
N TRP A 257 1.63 4.95 17.85
CA TRP A 257 0.97 6.24 17.66
C TRP A 257 0.23 6.64 18.91
N THR A 258 0.36 7.91 19.30
CA THR A 258 -0.36 8.51 20.43
C THR A 258 -1.25 9.62 19.91
N PHE A 259 -2.52 9.61 20.28
CA PHE A 259 -3.53 10.56 19.82
C PHE A 259 -4.61 10.78 20.89
N ARG A 260 -5.35 11.88 20.78
CA ARG A 260 -6.52 12.15 21.63
C ARG A 260 -7.80 11.75 20.91
N SER A 261 -8.75 11.21 21.65
CA SER A 261 -10.08 10.85 21.13
C SER A 261 -11.13 10.94 22.23
N ASP A 262 -12.35 11.32 21.83
CA ASP A 262 -13.57 11.33 22.66
C ASP A 262 -14.65 10.51 21.93
N THR A 263 -15.71 10.11 22.63
CA THR A 263 -16.87 9.41 22.05
C THR A 263 -17.35 10.14 20.81
N ALA A 264 -17.53 9.38 19.73
CA ALA A 264 -18.09 9.87 18.47
C ALA A 264 -19.58 9.50 18.39
N ALA A 265 -20.28 10.01 17.38
CA ALA A 265 -21.59 9.48 17.03
C ALA A 265 -21.43 8.06 16.42
N ASP A 266 -22.41 7.19 16.62
CA ASP A 266 -22.38 5.80 16.12
C ASP A 266 -22.63 5.68 14.61
N ASP A 267 -23.08 6.75 13.96
CA ASP A 267 -23.52 6.76 12.56
C ASP A 267 -22.40 7.12 11.56
N ARG A 268 -21.18 7.39 12.04
CA ARG A 268 -20.05 7.76 11.18
C ARG A 268 -18.69 7.42 11.80
N TYR A 269 -17.74 7.08 10.92
CA TYR A 269 -16.33 7.01 11.28
C TYR A 269 -15.72 8.42 11.30
N VAL A 270 -15.24 8.85 12.45
CA VAL A 270 -14.47 10.09 12.64
C VAL A 270 -12.99 9.76 12.51
N PRO A 271 -12.27 10.25 11.47
CA PRO A 271 -10.83 10.07 11.35
C PRO A 271 -10.09 10.65 12.55
N LEU A 272 -9.16 9.89 13.11
CA LEU A 272 -8.34 10.31 14.25
C LEU A 272 -6.91 10.69 13.80
N PRO A 273 -6.18 11.52 14.57
CA PRO A 273 -4.84 11.93 14.19
C PRO A 273 -3.91 10.73 14.01
N LEU A 274 -3.27 10.67 12.83
CA LEU A 274 -2.37 9.59 12.47
C LEU A 274 -1.32 10.14 11.50
N SER A 275 -0.05 9.90 11.80
CA SER A 275 1.07 10.36 11.00
C SER A 275 2.11 9.26 10.83
N VAL A 276 2.79 9.25 9.68
CA VAL A 276 3.94 8.38 9.41
C VAL A 276 5.04 9.19 8.73
N VAL A 277 6.27 8.69 8.80
CA VAL A 277 7.42 9.27 8.10
C VAL A 277 7.95 8.25 7.09
N ARG A 278 7.91 8.59 5.81
CA ARG A 278 8.42 7.76 4.71
C ARG A 278 9.90 8.00 4.46
N PHE A 279 10.62 6.95 4.09
CA PHE A 279 12.02 6.98 3.67
C PHE A 279 12.13 6.75 2.18
N THR A 280 12.77 7.68 1.46
CA THR A 280 12.90 7.59 -0.01
C THR A 280 14.34 7.79 -0.49
N PRO A 281 15.33 7.04 0.05
CA PRO A 281 16.70 7.13 -0.44
C PRO A 281 16.79 6.66 -1.90
N GLU A 282 17.81 7.16 -2.60
CA GLU A 282 18.21 6.61 -3.89
C GLU A 282 19.06 5.35 -3.63
N LEU A 283 18.60 4.22 -4.15
CA LEU A 283 19.23 2.90 -4.04
C LEU A 283 19.41 2.31 -5.44
N ASP A 284 20.30 1.33 -5.57
CA ASP A 284 20.37 0.54 -6.80
C ASP A 284 19.15 -0.40 -6.95
N ALA A 285 19.07 -1.09 -8.09
CA ALA A 285 17.97 -2.02 -8.39
C ALA A 285 17.87 -3.21 -7.41
N GLY A 286 18.92 -3.48 -6.64
CA GLY A 286 18.94 -4.48 -5.58
C GLY A 286 18.60 -3.92 -4.19
N GLY A 287 18.19 -2.65 -4.09
CA GLY A 287 17.91 -1.98 -2.83
C GLY A 287 19.17 -1.67 -2.01
N ALA A 288 20.32 -1.52 -2.67
CA ALA A 288 21.61 -1.31 -2.01
C ALA A 288 22.21 0.08 -2.23
N THR A 289 23.08 0.45 -1.29
CA THR A 289 23.96 1.62 -1.35
C THR A 289 25.41 1.19 -1.13
N PRO A 290 26.40 1.91 -1.69
CA PRO A 290 27.82 1.57 -1.49
C PRO A 290 28.26 1.63 -0.02
N LYS A 291 29.12 0.69 0.38
CA LYS A 291 29.83 0.71 1.66
C LYS A 291 30.70 1.96 1.87
N GLY A 292 30.84 2.41 3.12
CA GLY A 292 31.72 3.52 3.51
C GLY A 292 31.31 4.90 2.97
N ARG A 293 30.09 5.02 2.44
CA ARG A 293 29.54 6.26 1.88
C ARG A 293 28.39 6.77 2.73
N SER A 294 28.21 8.09 2.74
CA SER A 294 27.01 8.69 3.32
C SER A 294 25.81 8.48 2.41
N LEU A 295 24.73 7.93 2.96
CA LEU A 295 23.42 7.84 2.33
C LEU A 295 22.57 9.05 2.74
N ARG A 296 21.96 9.71 1.76
CA ARG A 296 20.94 10.73 1.99
C ARG A 296 19.57 10.04 1.96
N VAL A 297 18.79 10.25 3.01
CA VAL A 297 17.45 9.68 3.17
C VAL A 297 16.45 10.84 3.26
N PRO A 298 15.79 11.21 2.16
CA PRO A 298 14.68 12.15 2.21
C PRO A 298 13.54 11.58 3.08
N LEU A 299 12.97 12.45 3.91
CA LEU A 299 11.90 12.15 4.85
C LEU A 299 10.63 12.86 4.39
N THR A 300 9.54 12.11 4.23
CA THR A 300 8.22 12.69 3.90
C THR A 300 7.24 12.36 5.01
N VAL A 301 6.65 13.37 5.63
CA VAL A 301 5.54 13.17 6.57
C VAL A 301 4.27 12.96 5.78
N GLN A 302 3.55 11.87 6.07
CA GLN A 302 2.17 11.66 5.62
C GLN A 302 1.28 11.76 6.85
N GLN A 303 0.17 12.49 6.73
CA GLN A 303 -0.83 12.63 7.78
C GLN A 303 -2.19 12.22 7.22
N GLN A 304 -3.00 11.54 8.03
CA GLN A 304 -4.31 11.07 7.61
C GLN A 304 -5.23 12.25 7.28
N GLU A 305 -5.83 12.22 6.10
CA GLU A 305 -6.80 13.22 5.67
C GLU A 305 -8.05 13.24 6.57
N GLY A 306 -8.63 14.42 6.76
CA GLY A 306 -9.87 14.60 7.54
C GLY A 306 -9.72 14.48 9.06
N ALA A 307 -8.52 14.19 9.57
CA ALA A 307 -8.22 14.18 11.00
C ALA A 307 -7.68 15.53 11.49
N ALA A 308 -7.87 15.80 12.78
CA ALA A 308 -7.30 16.98 13.47
C ALA A 308 -5.81 16.79 13.77
N ASN A 309 -4.98 16.71 12.72
CA ASN A 309 -3.54 16.58 12.85
C ASN A 309 -2.90 17.95 13.18
N GLY A 310 -1.88 17.95 14.03
CA GLY A 310 -0.99 19.08 14.20
C GLY A 310 0.12 19.10 13.15
N ARG A 311 0.93 20.17 13.15
CA ARG A 311 2.12 20.28 12.29
C ARG A 311 3.30 19.49 12.87
N VAL A 312 3.97 18.66 12.06
CA VAL A 312 5.19 17.96 12.45
C VAL A 312 6.42 18.81 12.08
N ASP A 313 7.09 19.38 13.08
CA ASP A 313 8.26 20.27 12.86
C ASP A 313 9.61 19.57 13.00
N ARG A 314 9.66 18.52 13.80
CA ARG A 314 10.90 17.84 14.16
C ARG A 314 10.73 16.35 14.05
N ILE A 315 11.68 15.73 13.36
CA ILE A 315 11.79 14.29 13.21
C ILE A 315 13.18 13.91 13.72
N ASP A 316 13.22 13.08 14.74
CA ASP A 316 14.47 12.46 15.19
C ASP A 316 14.62 11.13 14.46
N VAL A 317 15.81 10.88 13.92
CA VAL A 317 16.14 9.68 13.14
C VAL A 317 17.35 9.00 13.77
N GLU A 318 17.27 7.69 13.89
CA GLU A 318 18.38 6.84 14.32
C GLU A 318 18.59 5.70 13.32
N VAL A 319 19.85 5.27 13.22
CA VAL A 319 20.27 4.16 12.38
C VAL A 319 20.92 3.08 13.23
N SER A 320 20.70 1.83 12.83
CA SER A 320 21.39 0.65 13.34
C SER A 320 21.99 -0.13 12.18
N PHE A 321 23.16 -0.74 12.40
CA PHE A 321 23.83 -1.64 11.44
C PHE A 321 23.97 -3.08 12.00
N ASP A 322 23.28 -3.38 13.09
CA ASP A 322 23.30 -4.66 13.83
C ASP A 322 21.89 -5.17 14.12
N ASP A 323 20.99 -5.00 13.14
CA ASP A 323 19.58 -5.42 13.19
C ASP A 323 18.79 -4.86 14.41
N GLY A 324 19.12 -3.64 14.83
CA GLY A 324 18.40 -2.89 15.87
C GLY A 324 18.92 -3.09 17.29
N ALA A 325 20.07 -3.77 17.47
CA ALA A 325 20.65 -3.98 18.80
C ALA A 325 21.27 -2.69 19.36
N THR A 326 21.90 -1.86 18.53
CA THR A 326 22.42 -0.53 18.90
C THR A 326 21.97 0.54 17.92
N TRP A 327 21.70 1.74 18.44
CA TRP A 327 21.16 2.87 17.67
C TRP A 327 22.07 4.09 17.79
N THR A 328 22.29 4.75 16.66
CA THR A 328 23.06 6.01 16.58
C THR A 328 22.20 7.08 15.91
N ALA A 329 22.20 8.29 16.45
CA ALA A 329 21.48 9.41 15.86
C ALA A 329 22.02 9.77 14.46
N ALA A 330 21.12 9.95 13.51
CA ALA A 330 21.42 10.45 12.17
C ALA A 330 21.06 11.95 12.10
N PRO A 331 21.98 12.84 11.70
CA PRO A 331 21.67 14.25 11.53
C PRO A 331 20.55 14.47 10.50
N VAL A 332 19.54 15.26 10.87
CA VAL A 332 18.43 15.67 10.00
C VAL A 332 18.55 17.15 9.69
N SER A 333 18.54 17.51 8.41
CA SER A 333 18.54 18.89 7.95
C SER A 333 17.74 19.01 6.65
N GLY A 334 16.86 20.02 6.58
CA GLY A 334 16.02 20.28 5.39
C GLY A 334 15.17 19.08 4.97
N GLY A 335 14.63 18.32 5.93
CA GLY A 335 13.83 17.12 5.65
C GLY A 335 14.63 15.91 5.16
N VAL A 336 15.97 15.92 5.31
CA VAL A 336 16.84 14.83 4.87
C VAL A 336 17.68 14.34 6.05
N ALA A 337 17.63 13.03 6.34
CA ALA A 337 18.57 12.38 7.23
C ALA A 337 19.86 12.01 6.47
N THR A 338 21.02 12.24 7.08
CA THR A 338 22.31 11.80 6.53
C THR A 338 22.88 10.66 7.37
N ILE A 339 23.01 9.49 6.76
CA ILE A 339 23.47 8.26 7.42
C ILE A 339 24.88 7.93 6.90
N ALA A 340 25.86 7.75 7.80
CA ALA A 340 27.19 7.29 7.42
C ALA A 340 27.25 5.76 7.43
N ASN A 341 27.30 5.12 6.25
CA ASN A 341 27.36 3.67 6.19
C ASN A 341 28.74 3.14 6.59
N PRO A 342 28.81 1.99 7.29
CA PRO A 342 30.05 1.31 7.58
C PRO A 342 30.78 0.88 6.31
N GLY A 343 32.08 0.66 6.42
CA GLY A 343 32.91 0.08 5.34
C GLY A 343 32.70 -1.42 5.10
N ALA A 344 31.68 -2.02 5.71
CA ALA A 344 31.34 -3.43 5.63
C ALA A 344 29.97 -3.63 4.97
N ALA A 345 29.80 -4.75 4.27
CA ALA A 345 28.51 -5.15 3.71
C ALA A 345 27.55 -5.53 4.85
N GLY A 346 26.26 -5.33 4.64
CA GLY A 346 25.24 -5.57 5.65
C GLY A 346 23.93 -4.87 5.33
N TYR A 347 23.20 -4.47 6.36
CA TYR A 347 21.93 -3.76 6.23
C TYR A 347 21.88 -2.57 7.20
N GLY A 348 21.23 -1.50 6.76
CA GLY A 348 20.84 -0.41 7.64
C GLY A 348 19.41 -0.58 8.12
N SER A 349 19.17 -0.43 9.41
CA SER A 349 17.84 -0.34 10.02
C SER A 349 17.58 1.12 10.43
N ILE A 350 16.34 1.58 10.30
CA ILE A 350 15.99 2.99 10.57
C ILE A 350 14.89 3.03 11.62
N ARG A 351 15.06 3.86 12.64
CA ARG A 351 14.02 4.22 13.62
C ARG A 351 13.78 5.72 13.54
N VAL A 352 12.52 6.12 13.63
CA VAL A 352 12.13 7.53 13.69
C VAL A 352 11.13 7.80 14.78
N LYS A 353 11.19 9.02 15.32
CA LYS A 353 10.22 9.56 16.26
C LYS A 353 9.87 10.99 15.87
N ALA A 354 8.59 11.33 15.97
CA ALA A 354 8.11 12.69 15.78
C ALA A 354 6.91 12.99 16.67
N THR A 355 6.68 14.28 16.92
CA THR A 355 5.51 14.79 17.63
C THR A 355 5.02 16.02 16.88
N ASP A 356 3.70 16.14 16.75
CA ASP A 356 3.08 17.29 16.11
C ASP A 356 2.75 18.41 17.11
N SER A 357 2.31 19.56 16.60
CA SER A 357 1.95 20.74 17.41
C SER A 357 0.83 20.52 18.41
N ASP A 358 0.03 19.47 18.23
CA ASP A 358 -1.17 19.18 19.02
C ASP A 358 -0.90 18.05 20.04
N GLY A 359 0.34 17.57 20.08
CA GLY A 359 0.83 16.54 21.00
C GLY A 359 0.56 15.11 20.53
N ASN A 360 0.12 14.91 19.28
CA ASN A 360 0.08 13.57 18.71
C ASN A 360 1.49 13.14 18.36
N ALA A 361 1.81 11.86 18.57
CA ALA A 361 3.16 11.34 18.40
C ALA A 361 3.16 10.08 17.53
N LEU A 362 4.26 9.90 16.78
CA LEU A 362 4.54 8.70 16.01
C LEU A 362 5.95 8.21 16.33
N GLU A 363 6.11 6.90 16.38
CA GLU A 363 7.40 6.22 16.35
C GLU A 363 7.28 5.01 15.43
N HIS A 364 8.27 4.76 14.58
CA HIS A 364 8.37 3.48 13.90
C HIS A 364 9.81 3.07 13.63
N THR A 365 10.03 1.76 13.64
CA THR A 365 11.31 1.11 13.42
C THR A 365 11.17 0.10 12.28
N VAL A 366 12.09 0.15 11.34
CA VAL A 366 12.21 -0.79 10.22
C VAL A 366 13.57 -1.47 10.30
N ILE A 367 13.56 -2.77 10.58
CA ILE A 367 14.76 -3.60 10.59
C ILE A 367 15.12 -4.01 9.17
N ARG A 368 16.38 -3.77 8.76
CA ARG A 368 16.88 -3.94 7.39
C ARG A 368 16.07 -3.14 6.37
N ALA A 369 16.06 -1.82 6.56
CA ALA A 369 15.42 -0.85 5.66
C ALA A 369 16.07 -0.86 4.26
N TYR A 370 17.41 -0.95 4.19
CA TYR A 370 18.18 -0.99 2.94
C TYR A 370 19.44 -1.84 3.10
N LYS A 371 20.06 -2.21 1.97
CA LYS A 371 21.28 -3.03 1.90
C LYS A 371 22.53 -2.17 1.72
N ILE A 372 23.66 -2.65 2.24
CA ILE A 372 24.98 -2.03 2.07
C ILE A 372 25.86 -3.04 1.35
N ALA A 373 26.43 -2.66 0.20
CA ALA A 373 27.24 -3.53 -0.66
C ALA A 373 28.54 -2.87 -1.12
#